data_AF-A0A2H6N3X6-F1
#
_entry.id   AF-A0A2H6N3X6-F1
#
_cell.length_a   1.000
_cell.length_b   1.000
_cell.length_c   1.000
_cell.angle_alpha   90.00
_cell.angle_beta   90.00
_cell.angle_gamma   90.00
#
_symmetry.space_group_name_H-M   'P 1'
#
loop_
_entity.id
_entity.type
_entity.pdbx_description
1 polymer ?
#
loop_
_entity_poly.entity_id
_entity_poly.type
_entity_poly.pdbx_seq_one_letter_code
_entity_poly.pdbx_strand_id
1 'polypeptide(L)'
;YNEVQGKSFPPKYSLELLTVYAWEQGSGQTTFNTAEGFRTVLWLIEHYKEIRIYWTKYYDFHNETIKQYLQVQLCKNRPVILDPADPTANFGETKGWDRLAEKARCYASMNCCRKKDGSLVEPWNVPLAKEVPWEEGGSYCTQ
;
A
#
# COMPACT_ATOMS: atom_id res chain seq x y z
N TYR A 1 20.82 16.94 22.35
CA TYR A 1 19.78 16.07 22.94
C TYR A 1 19.81 14.76 22.19
N ASN A 2 20.15 13.66 22.86
CA ASN A 2 20.39 12.36 22.25
C ASN A 2 19.08 11.80 21.68
N GLU A 3 18.99 11.67 20.35
CA GLU A 3 17.98 10.82 19.72
C GLU A 3 18.32 9.37 20.06
N VAL A 4 17.73 8.90 21.16
CA VAL A 4 17.57 7.48 21.44
C VAL A 4 16.97 6.85 20.19
N GLN A 5 17.61 5.81 19.64
CA GLN A 5 17.20 5.05 18.45
C GLN A 5 15.69 4.72 18.47
N GLY A 6 14.89 5.67 18.01
CA GLY A 6 13.46 5.68 18.14
C GLY A 6 12.88 4.83 17.02
N LYS A 7 12.53 3.58 17.35
CA LYS A 7 11.46 2.80 16.74
C LYS A 7 10.90 3.43 15.45
N SER A 8 11.52 3.16 14.30
CA SER A 8 11.12 3.75 13.02
C SER A 8 9.78 3.18 12.54
N PHE A 9 8.91 4.02 12.00
CA PHE A 9 7.70 3.65 11.25
C PHE A 9 7.94 3.94 9.76
N PRO A 10 7.12 3.37 8.86
CA PRO A 10 7.09 3.81 7.47
C PRO A 10 6.88 5.33 7.38
N PRO A 11 7.47 6.01 6.37
CA PRO A 11 7.25 7.42 6.14
C PRO A 11 5.76 7.77 6.04
N LYS A 12 5.40 9.00 6.46
CA LYS A 12 4.03 9.53 6.30
C LYS A 12 3.54 9.39 4.86
N TYR A 13 4.42 9.66 3.90
CA TYR A 13 4.12 9.59 2.47
C TYR A 13 3.68 8.18 2.02
N SER A 14 4.23 7.11 2.60
CA SER A 14 3.77 5.73 2.32
C SER A 14 2.29 5.54 2.64
N LEU A 15 1.80 6.17 3.71
CA LEU A 15 0.39 6.12 4.12
C LEU A 15 -0.50 7.05 3.31
N GLU A 16 0.02 8.18 2.85
CA GLU A 16 -0.70 9.06 1.91
C GLU A 16 -0.97 8.31 0.61
N LEU A 17 0.05 7.64 0.04
CA LEU A 17 -0.11 6.79 -1.15
C LEU A 17 -1.06 5.62 -0.92
N LEU A 18 -0.98 4.96 0.23
CA LEU A 18 -1.88 3.84 0.57
C LEU A 18 -3.34 4.30 0.70
N THR A 19 -3.55 5.52 1.20
CA THR A 19 -4.89 6.12 1.32
C THR A 19 -5.47 6.47 -0.05
N VAL A 20 -4.66 7.06 -0.93
CA VAL A 20 -5.04 7.31 -2.33
C VAL A 20 -5.42 5.99 -3.02
N TYR A 21 -4.57 4.97 -2.89
CA TYR A 21 -4.83 3.65 -3.47
C TYR A 21 -6.13 3.01 -2.96
N ALA A 22 -6.35 3.03 -1.64
CA ALA A 22 -7.57 2.50 -1.03
C ALA A 22 -8.82 3.16 -1.62
N TRP A 23 -8.80 4.48 -1.77
CA TRP A 23 -9.91 5.23 -2.34
C TRP A 23 -10.09 4.92 -3.83
N GLU A 24 -9.01 4.94 -4.63
CA GLU A 24 -9.09 4.70 -6.09
C GLU A 24 -9.64 3.31 -6.43
N GLN A 25 -9.25 2.28 -5.68
CA GLN A 25 -9.66 0.91 -5.96
C GLN A 25 -10.97 0.50 -5.27
N GLY A 26 -11.26 1.05 -4.09
CA GLY A 26 -12.38 0.63 -3.26
C GLY A 26 -13.63 1.49 -3.37
N SER A 27 -13.48 2.77 -3.69
CA SER A 27 -14.60 3.72 -3.73
C SER A 27 -14.67 4.47 -5.07
N GLY A 28 -13.66 5.28 -5.39
CA GLY A 28 -13.63 6.17 -6.54
C GLY A 28 -14.67 7.31 -6.50
N GLN A 29 -15.44 7.45 -5.41
CA GLN A 29 -16.51 8.42 -5.29
C GLN A 29 -16.05 9.73 -4.64
N THR A 30 -16.67 10.85 -5.02
CA THR A 30 -16.44 12.15 -4.38
C THR A 30 -17.01 12.22 -2.96
N THR A 31 -18.06 11.44 -2.69
CA THR A 31 -18.67 11.29 -1.37
C THR A 31 -18.60 9.83 -0.92
N PHE A 32 -17.99 9.58 0.23
CA PHE A 32 -17.85 8.24 0.78
C PHE A 32 -17.82 8.29 2.32
N ASN A 33 -18.04 7.14 2.95
CA ASN A 33 -17.98 7.03 4.40
C ASN A 33 -16.51 7.02 4.87
N THR A 34 -16.12 8.02 5.66
CA THR A 34 -14.75 8.13 6.19
C THR A 34 -14.35 6.93 7.05
N ALA A 35 -15.28 6.31 7.79
CA ALA A 35 -14.98 5.14 8.61
C ALA A 35 -14.63 3.91 7.76
N GLU A 36 -15.30 3.71 6.63
CA GLU A 36 -14.98 2.63 5.68
C GLU A 36 -13.62 2.87 5.04
N GLY A 37 -13.34 4.11 4.60
CA GLY A 37 -12.04 4.47 4.04
C GLY A 37 -10.90 4.28 5.05
N PHE A 38 -11.10 4.74 6.28
CA PHE A 38 -10.12 4.55 7.36
C PHE A 38 -9.91 3.06 7.66
N ARG A 39 -10.99 2.28 7.80
CA ARG A 39 -10.91 0.82 8.01
C ARG A 39 -10.16 0.12 6.89
N THR A 40 -10.37 0.54 5.64
CA THR A 40 -9.70 0.00 4.45
C THR A 40 -8.19 0.24 4.51
N VAL A 41 -7.76 1.46 4.89
CA VAL A 41 -6.33 1.74 5.08
C VAL A 41 -5.73 0.88 6.19
N LEU A 42 -6.42 0.72 7.33
CA LEU A 42 -5.96 -0.18 8.39
C LEU A 42 -5.83 -1.63 7.89
N TRP A 43 -6.82 -2.11 7.14
CA TRP A 43 -6.81 -3.45 6.56
C TRP A 43 -5.63 -3.66 5.61
N LEU A 44 -5.31 -2.68 4.76
CA LEU A 44 -4.13 -2.74 3.89
C LEU A 44 -2.83 -2.81 4.70
N ILE A 45 -2.70 -2.00 5.75
CA ILE A 45 -1.52 -2.03 6.64
C ILE A 45 -1.38 -3.41 7.31
N GLU A 46 -2.48 -4.05 7.71
CA GLU A 46 -2.46 -5.40 8.29
C GLU A 46 -1.91 -6.45 7.31
N HIS A 47 -2.13 -6.26 6.00
CA HIS A 47 -1.73 -7.16 4.91
C HIS A 47 -0.50 -6.64 4.13
N TYR A 48 0.34 -5.80 4.75
CA TYR A 48 1.46 -5.14 4.07
C TYR A 48 2.41 -6.10 3.34
N LYS A 49 2.52 -7.35 3.79
CA LYS A 49 3.40 -8.37 3.17
C LYS A 49 2.94 -8.81 1.77
N GLU A 50 1.73 -8.43 1.37
CA GLU A 50 1.14 -8.76 0.07
C GLU A 50 1.10 -7.53 -0.86
N ILE A 51 1.41 -6.34 -0.34
CA ILE A 51 1.22 -5.08 -1.04
C ILE A 51 2.18 -4.93 -2.23
N ARG A 52 1.61 -4.83 -3.44
CA ARG A 52 2.29 -4.34 -4.65
C ARG A 52 1.44 -3.26 -5.31
N ILE A 53 1.78 -2.01 -5.03
CA ILE A 53 1.07 -0.83 -5.51
C ILE A 53 2.02 0.02 -6.37
N TYR A 54 1.51 0.46 -7.50
CA TYR A 54 2.18 1.39 -8.40
C TYR A 54 1.14 2.08 -9.29
N TRP A 55 1.51 3.23 -9.86
CA TRP A 55 0.69 3.96 -10.82
C TRP A 55 1.39 4.01 -12.17
N THR A 56 0.63 4.31 -13.21
CA THR A 56 1.16 4.47 -14.58
C THR A 56 0.80 5.85 -15.16
N LYS A 57 0.69 6.87 -14.29
CA LYS A 57 0.25 8.20 -14.69
C LYS A 57 1.38 9.03 -15.31
N TYR A 58 2.59 8.94 -14.75
CA TYR A 58 3.76 9.71 -15.19
C TYR A 58 4.89 8.84 -15.76
N TYR A 59 4.72 7.52 -15.71
CA TYR A 59 5.57 6.52 -16.37
C TYR A 59 4.69 5.30 -16.70
N ASP A 60 5.09 4.44 -17.62
CA ASP A 60 4.35 3.23 -17.97
C ASP A 60 5.27 2.13 -18.55
N PHE A 61 4.69 1.04 -19.04
CA PHE A 61 5.42 -0.09 -19.60
C PHE A 61 5.60 -0.02 -21.13
N HIS A 62 5.28 1.09 -21.80
CA HIS A 62 5.42 1.20 -23.26
C HIS A 62 6.89 1.36 -23.68
N ASN A 63 7.68 2.08 -22.89
CA ASN A 63 9.12 2.18 -23.13
C ASN A 63 9.82 0.94 -22.54
N GLU A 64 10.57 0.21 -23.38
CA GLU A 64 11.19 -1.06 -22.99
C GLU A 64 12.17 -0.94 -21.82
N THR A 65 12.97 0.13 -21.78
CA THR A 65 13.89 0.39 -20.66
C THR A 65 13.15 0.64 -19.35
N ILE A 66 12.08 1.45 -19.39
CA ILE A 66 11.25 1.73 -18.22
C ILE A 66 10.51 0.46 -17.78
N LYS A 67 9.94 -0.30 -18.71
CA LYS A 67 9.25 -1.56 -18.46
C LYS A 67 10.14 -2.55 -17.70
N GLN A 68 11.34 -2.82 -18.21
CA GLN A 68 12.30 -3.72 -17.56
C GLN A 68 12.66 -3.23 -16.15
N TYR A 69 12.89 -1.93 -16.00
CA TYR A 69 13.17 -1.35 -14.69
C TYR A 69 12.00 -1.50 -13.71
N LEU A 70 10.77 -1.20 -14.14
CA LEU A 70 9.56 -1.35 -13.32
C LEU A 70 9.35 -2.80 -12.91
N GLN A 71 9.51 -3.74 -13.83
CA GLN A 71 9.41 -5.18 -13.54
C GLN A 71 10.38 -5.60 -12.42
N VAL A 72 11.63 -5.12 -12.44
CA VAL A 72 12.61 -5.35 -11.37
C VAL A 72 12.16 -4.74 -10.05
N GLN A 73 11.72 -3.47 -10.04
CA GLN A 73 11.22 -2.83 -8.82
C GLN A 73 10.02 -3.58 -8.22
N LEU A 74 9.11 -4.04 -9.08
CA LEU A 74 7.89 -4.74 -8.71
C LEU A 74 8.15 -6.20 -8.26
N CYS A 75 9.34 -6.73 -8.46
CA CYS A 75 9.80 -8.01 -7.91
C CYS A 75 10.42 -7.91 -6.51
N LYS A 76 10.71 -6.70 -6.02
CA LYS A 76 11.28 -6.51 -4.68
C LYS A 76 10.40 -7.06 -3.56
N ASN A 77 11.03 -7.31 -2.41
CA ASN A 77 10.36 -7.71 -1.18
C ASN A 77 9.24 -6.74 -0.81
N ARG A 78 8.12 -7.32 -0.38
CA ARG A 78 6.91 -6.57 -0.05
C ARG A 78 7.04 -5.91 1.34
N PRO A 79 6.42 -4.74 1.55
CA PRO A 79 5.54 -4.04 0.62
C PRO A 79 6.31 -3.31 -0.48
N VAL A 80 5.73 -3.25 -1.68
CA VAL A 80 6.18 -2.36 -2.75
C VAL A 80 5.11 -1.31 -2.97
N ILE A 81 5.49 -0.05 -2.77
CA ILE A 81 4.65 1.13 -3.00
C ILE A 81 5.50 2.11 -3.79
N LEU A 82 5.39 2.07 -5.12
CA LEU A 82 6.18 2.94 -5.99
C LEU A 82 5.56 4.34 -6.05
N ASP A 83 6.43 5.35 -5.95
CA ASP A 83 6.04 6.74 -6.09
C ASP A 83 5.47 6.97 -7.50
N PRO A 84 4.24 7.49 -7.65
CA PRO A 84 3.69 7.80 -8.97
C PRO A 84 4.56 8.78 -9.78
N ALA A 85 5.36 9.64 -9.14
CA ALA A 85 6.18 10.65 -9.80
C ALA A 85 7.63 10.21 -10.04
N ASP A 86 8.08 9.12 -9.41
CA ASP A 86 9.45 8.61 -9.52
C ASP A 86 9.47 7.08 -9.49
N PRO A 87 9.66 6.40 -10.65
CA PRO A 87 9.64 4.93 -10.71
C PRO A 87 10.80 4.28 -9.95
N THR A 88 11.81 5.04 -9.51
CA THR A 88 12.96 4.57 -8.74
C THR A 88 12.73 4.57 -7.22
N ALA A 89 11.69 5.27 -6.75
CA ALA A 89 11.40 5.44 -5.34
C ALA A 89 10.34 4.44 -4.83
N ASN A 90 10.78 3.42 -4.09
CA ASN A 90 9.91 2.47 -3.40
C ASN A 90 9.70 2.85 -1.93
N PHE A 91 8.55 3.46 -1.62
CA PHE A 91 8.16 3.85 -0.26
C PHE A 91 7.64 2.70 0.60
N GLY A 92 7.58 1.48 0.05
CA GLY A 92 7.35 0.24 0.81
C GLY A 92 8.62 -0.33 1.43
N GLU A 93 9.80 -0.05 0.87
CA GLU A 93 11.12 -0.59 1.29
C GLU A 93 11.64 0.12 2.56
N THR A 94 10.85 0.09 3.64
CA THR A 94 11.13 0.76 4.91
C THR A 94 10.84 -0.16 6.09
N LYS A 95 11.45 0.12 7.24
CA LYS A 95 11.24 -0.68 8.48
C LYS A 95 10.01 -0.20 9.23
N GLY A 96 9.43 -1.08 10.05
CA GLY A 96 8.37 -0.73 11.01
C GLY A 96 6.94 -1.01 10.54
N TRP A 97 6.75 -1.62 9.37
CA TRP A 97 5.44 -2.09 8.90
C TRP A 97 4.79 -3.12 9.82
N ASP A 98 5.59 -4.03 10.38
CA ASP A 98 5.17 -5.02 11.38
C ASP A 98 4.53 -4.36 12.62
N ARG A 99 5.19 -3.34 13.18
CA ARG A 99 4.67 -2.60 14.32
C ARG A 99 3.50 -1.71 13.94
N LEU A 100 3.49 -1.17 12.72
CA LEU A 100 2.35 -0.40 12.23
C LEU A 100 1.12 -1.29 12.05
N ALA A 101 1.29 -2.52 11.56
CA ALA A 101 0.24 -3.53 11.45
C ALA A 101 -0.32 -3.94 12.81
N GLU A 102 0.52 -4.05 13.84
CA GLU A 102 0.05 -4.27 15.22
C GLU A 102 -0.86 -3.14 15.69
N LYS A 103 -0.44 -1.88 15.49
CA LYS A 103 -1.28 -0.73 15.81
C LYS A 103 -2.56 -0.70 14.98
N ALA A 104 -2.49 -1.05 13.70
CA ALA A 104 -3.66 -1.08 12.83
C ALA A 104 -4.73 -2.06 13.34
N ARG A 105 -4.33 -3.26 13.78
CA ARG A 105 -5.25 -4.23 14.42
C ARG A 105 -5.91 -3.65 15.67
N CYS A 106 -5.15 -2.95 16.52
CA CYS A 106 -5.73 -2.29 17.69
C CYS A 106 -6.78 -1.25 17.27
N TYR A 107 -6.43 -0.35 16.34
CA TYR A 107 -7.34 0.71 15.89
C TYR A 107 -8.58 0.16 15.17
N ALA A 108 -8.45 -0.94 14.42
CA ALA A 108 -9.57 -1.60 13.74
C ALA A 108 -10.63 -2.14 14.71
N SER A 109 -10.27 -2.36 15.99
CA SER A 109 -11.19 -2.82 17.04
C SER A 109 -11.88 -1.69 17.82
N MET A 110 -11.42 -0.44 17.65
CA MET A 110 -11.90 0.73 18.39
C MET A 110 -13.21 1.29 17.81
N ASN A 111 -13.85 2.20 18.56
CA ASN A 111 -15.15 2.77 18.23
C ASN A 111 -15.19 3.50 16.87
N CYS A 112 -14.07 4.02 16.37
CA CYS A 112 -14.00 4.65 15.05
C CYS A 112 -14.26 3.66 13.90
N CYS A 113 -14.10 2.36 14.14
CA CYS A 113 -14.35 1.29 13.18
C CYS A 113 -15.56 0.43 13.60
N ARG A 114 -16.51 0.99 14.36
CA ARG A 114 -17.75 0.31 14.77
C ARG A 114 -18.99 1.05 14.28
N LYS A 115 -19.99 0.28 13.86
CA LYS A 115 -21.33 0.78 13.56
C LYS A 115 -22.13 0.95 14.86
N LYS A 116 -23.30 1.59 14.77
CA LYS A 116 -24.18 1.83 15.92
C LYS A 116 -24.68 0.55 16.58
N ASP A 117 -24.81 -0.53 15.82
CA ASP A 117 -25.20 -1.86 16.30
C ASP A 117 -24.03 -2.64 16.96
N GLY A 118 -22.83 -2.04 17.02
CA GLY A 118 -21.63 -2.65 17.60
C GLY A 118 -20.82 -3.51 16.64
N SER A 119 -21.34 -3.83 15.44
CA SER A 119 -20.61 -4.55 14.40
C SER A 119 -19.43 -3.72 13.88
N LEU A 120 -18.42 -4.40 13.34
CA LEU A 120 -17.27 -3.71 12.74
C LEU A 120 -17.68 -3.05 11.42
N VAL A 121 -17.06 -1.93 11.12
CA VAL A 121 -17.08 -1.35 9.78
C VAL A 121 -16.30 -2.30 8.87
N GLU A 122 -16.87 -2.60 7.71
CA GLU A 122 -16.21 -3.44 6.71
C GLU A 122 -15.29 -2.57 5.84
N PRO A 123 -14.08 -3.05 5.50
CA PRO A 123 -13.25 -2.38 4.51
C PRO A 123 -13.88 -2.50 3.12
N TRP A 124 -13.52 -1.58 2.21
CA TRP A 124 -13.81 -1.76 0.79
C TRP A 124 -13.05 -2.96 0.22
N ASN A 125 -13.59 -3.56 -0.84
CA ASN A 125 -12.92 -4.63 -1.56
C ASN A 125 -11.78 -4.05 -2.42
N VAL A 126 -10.55 -4.08 -1.90
CA VAL A 126 -9.36 -3.50 -2.54
C VAL A 126 -8.33 -4.61 -2.84
N PRO A 127 -7.79 -4.71 -4.06
CA PRO A 127 -6.73 -5.67 -4.36
C PRO A 127 -5.44 -5.32 -3.61
N LEU A 128 -4.76 -6.32 -3.05
CA LEU A 128 -3.47 -6.11 -2.36
C LEU A 128 -2.31 -5.90 -3.33
N ALA A 129 -2.39 -6.51 -4.52
CA ALA A 129 -1.37 -6.41 -5.55
C ALA A 129 -2.01 -6.08 -6.89
N LYS A 130 -1.51 -5.03 -7.56
CA LYS A 130 -1.83 -4.79 -8.97
C LYS A 130 -1.13 -5.84 -9.82
N GLU A 131 -1.79 -6.31 -10.87
CA GLU A 131 -1.17 -7.16 -11.90
C GLU A 131 -0.01 -6.43 -12.56
N VAL A 132 1.00 -7.18 -12.99
CA VAL A 132 2.16 -6.60 -13.68
C VAL A 132 2.22 -7.22 -15.07
N PRO A 133 2.41 -6.43 -16.14
CA PRO A 133 2.58 -6.97 -17.49
C PRO A 133 3.94 -7.65 -17.58
N TRP A 134 3.97 -8.96 -17.34
CA TRP A 134 5.15 -9.81 -17.56
C TRP A 134 5.22 -10.24 -19.02
N GLU A 135 6.42 -10.47 -19.54
CA GLU A 135 6.57 -11.15 -20.82
C GLU A 135 6.38 -12.65 -20.66
N GLU A 136 5.75 -13.30 -21.65
CA GLU A 136 5.65 -14.75 -21.70
C GLU A 136 7.07 -15.36 -21.82
N GLY A 137 7.52 -16.06 -20.77
CA GLY A 137 8.80 -16.78 -20.77
C GLY A 137 9.97 -16.09 -20.05
N GLY A 138 9.78 -14.91 -19.46
CA GLY A 138 10.79 -14.26 -18.62
C GLY A 138 10.90 -14.89 -17.23
N SER A 139 12.11 -15.29 -16.83
CA SER A 139 12.41 -15.81 -15.48
C SER A 139 11.84 -14.88 -14.41
N TYR A 140 10.87 -15.42 -13.67
CA TYR A 140 10.12 -14.83 -12.57
C TYR A 140 11.03 -14.20 -11.52
N CYS A 141 10.48 -13.23 -10.76
CA CYS A 141 11.10 -12.64 -9.57
C CYS A 141 11.92 -13.68 -8.78
N THR A 142 13.23 -13.74 -9.01
CA THR A 142 14.12 -14.65 -8.30
C THR A 142 14.39 -14.05 -6.94
N GLN A 143 14.04 -14.80 -5.90
CA GLN A 143 14.29 -14.49 -4.48
C GLN A 143 15.78 -14.32 -4.21
#